data_AF-A0A3M2W5E4-F1
#
_entry.id   AF-A0A3M2W5E4-F1
#
_cell.length_a   1.000
_cell.length_b   1.000
_cell.length_c   1.000
_cell.angle_alpha   90.00
_cell.angle_beta   90.00
_cell.angle_gamma   90.00
#
_symmetry.space_group_name_H-M   'P 1'
#
loop_
_entity.id
_entity.type
_entity.pdbx_description
1 polymer ?
#
loop_
_entity_poly.entity_id
_entity_poly.type
_entity_poly.pdbx_seq_one_letter_code
_entity_poly.pdbx_strand_id
1 'polypeptide(L)'
;MGFVARIQENNVMPINKPMLGLKLNTSIAQAPLKKNAEAELRHMNHAEVRAHTPTRFTLNHRAPTYEVAQSALGENHGGWTAVNKFKVTGSEVFIHMERSDSRNKGDFAGDKIHLSVAPQHVASAFNAIGKILQADDSPVDKWKVTDMSCASSDLQPEKKRVTQGAQFTLYAKPDRADNTYSPEYMGKMRGMISSIEHELHAAGVAQSNHRPESDVAPGHWAYASYRNEHRSERAGSSSQANELEREPFFQLVSFPDVATSPVKSGAANRSLMPPPWTR
;
A
#
# COMPACT_ATOMS: atom_id res chain seq x y z
N MET A 1 64.60 67.04 -2.19
CA MET A 1 63.60 65.98 -1.92
C MET A 1 62.24 66.62 -1.99
N GLY A 2 61.50 66.37 -3.08
CA GLY A 2 60.32 67.13 -3.45
C GLY A 2 59.01 66.44 -3.08
N PHE A 3 58.02 67.30 -2.80
CA PHE A 3 56.57 67.10 -2.83
C PHE A 3 55.91 66.21 -1.75
N VAL A 4 55.44 66.90 -0.70
CA VAL A 4 54.33 66.52 0.16
C VAL A 4 53.03 66.99 -0.50
N ALA A 5 52.07 66.09 -0.71
CA ALA A 5 50.71 66.45 -1.13
C ALA A 5 49.65 65.68 -0.33
N ARG A 6 48.98 66.45 0.53
CA ARG A 6 47.59 66.38 1.02
C ARG A 6 46.94 65.01 1.29
N ILE A 7 46.69 64.79 2.58
CA ILE A 7 45.61 63.95 3.11
C ILE A 7 44.28 64.65 2.83
N GLN A 8 43.32 63.92 2.26
CA GLN A 8 41.92 64.33 2.12
C GLN A 8 41.10 63.44 3.07
N GLU A 9 40.64 64.01 4.17
CA GLU A 9 39.72 63.37 5.11
C GLU A 9 38.33 63.29 4.46
N ASN A 10 37.90 62.07 4.14
CA ASN A 10 36.50 61.80 3.82
C ASN A 10 35.81 61.28 5.08
N ASN A 11 34.97 62.15 5.62
CA ASN A 11 34.02 61.92 6.69
C ASN A 11 32.96 60.91 6.23
N VAL A 12 33.01 59.67 6.73
CA VAL A 12 31.95 58.66 6.51
C VAL A 12 31.18 58.48 7.81
N MET A 13 29.92 58.90 7.79
CA MET A 13 28.96 58.75 8.87
C MET A 13 28.72 57.27 9.23
N PRO A 14 28.46 56.93 10.51
CA PRO A 14 28.11 55.57 10.89
C PRO A 14 26.71 55.22 10.39
N ILE A 15 26.62 54.22 9.51
CA ILE A 15 25.36 53.63 9.08
C ILE A 15 24.79 52.81 10.25
N ASN A 16 23.76 53.34 10.90
CA ASN A 16 22.95 52.60 11.86
C ASN A 16 22.25 51.42 11.14
N LYS A 17 22.70 50.20 11.41
CA LYS A 17 21.97 48.99 11.02
C LYS A 17 20.77 48.82 11.96
N PRO A 18 19.52 48.77 11.47
CA PRO A 18 18.41 48.37 12.31
C PRO A 18 18.55 46.88 12.64
N MET A 19 18.69 46.55 13.94
CA MET A 19 18.50 45.19 14.42
C MET A 19 17.02 44.83 14.24
N LEU A 20 16.70 44.14 13.15
CA LEU A 20 15.45 43.40 13.02
C LEU A 20 15.48 42.23 14.02
N GLY A 21 14.99 42.47 15.22
CA GLY A 21 14.67 41.44 16.20
C GLY A 21 13.50 40.60 15.71
N LEU A 22 13.78 39.63 14.82
CA LEU A 22 12.85 38.55 14.49
C LEU A 22 12.68 37.67 15.72
N LYS A 23 11.69 37.98 16.56
CA LYS A 23 11.14 37.01 17.51
C LYS A 23 10.40 35.96 16.67
N LEU A 24 11.09 34.86 16.37
CA LEU A 24 10.43 33.63 15.91
C LEU A 24 9.43 33.22 17.00
N ASN A 25 8.15 33.49 16.76
CA ASN A 25 7.06 32.81 17.46
C ASN A 25 7.08 31.35 17.00
N THR A 26 7.97 30.55 17.58
CA THR A 26 7.83 29.09 17.57
C THR A 26 6.68 28.72 18.49
N SER A 27 5.46 28.94 17.99
CA SER A 27 4.32 28.13 18.41
C SER A 27 4.73 26.68 18.13
N ILE A 28 5.17 25.96 19.16
CA ILE A 28 5.31 24.51 19.10
C ILE A 28 3.89 24.00 18.87
N ALA A 29 3.56 23.71 17.60
CA ALA A 29 2.31 23.07 17.27
C ALA A 29 2.28 21.77 18.08
N GLN A 30 1.34 21.67 19.03
CA GLN A 30 1.19 20.45 19.81
C GLN A 30 0.86 19.32 18.85
N ALA A 31 1.58 18.19 18.99
CA ALA A 31 1.28 17.01 18.21
C ALA A 31 -0.19 16.62 18.42
N PRO A 32 -0.92 16.22 17.36
CA PRO A 32 -2.31 15.79 17.50
C PRO A 32 -2.43 14.68 18.54
N LEU A 33 -3.51 14.72 19.33
CA LEU A 33 -3.85 13.63 20.23
C LEU A 33 -4.11 12.36 19.41
N LYS A 34 -3.35 11.30 19.67
CA LYS A 34 -3.51 10.02 18.97
C LYS A 34 -4.82 9.35 19.38
N LYS A 35 -5.59 8.91 18.39
CA LYS A 35 -6.83 8.16 18.56
C LYS A 35 -6.62 6.66 18.35
N ASN A 36 -7.63 5.88 18.74
CA ASN A 36 -7.68 4.46 18.41
C ASN A 36 -8.15 4.30 16.95
N ALA A 37 -7.24 3.89 16.07
CA ALA A 37 -7.50 3.74 14.64
C ALA A 37 -8.72 2.84 14.34
N GLU A 38 -8.84 1.72 15.05
CA GLU A 38 -9.91 0.74 14.86
C GLU A 38 -11.27 1.31 15.27
N ALA A 39 -11.33 1.99 16.42
CA ALA A 39 -12.57 2.60 16.89
C ALA A 39 -13.09 3.64 15.88
N GLU A 40 -12.18 4.44 15.31
CA GLU A 40 -12.52 5.48 14.33
C GLU A 40 -12.99 4.89 12.99
N LEU A 41 -12.45 3.74 12.57
CA LEU A 41 -12.92 3.04 11.37
C LEU A 41 -14.40 2.61 11.48
N ARG A 42 -14.91 2.33 12.68
CA ARG A 42 -16.31 1.93 12.87
C ARG A 42 -17.31 3.04 12.53
N HIS A 43 -16.86 4.28 12.43
CA HIS A 43 -17.67 5.41 12.01
C HIS A 43 -17.70 5.61 10.49
N MET A 44 -16.82 4.92 9.75
CA MET A 44 -16.75 4.98 8.29
C MET A 44 -17.69 3.94 7.67
N ASN A 45 -18.30 4.28 6.54
CA ASN A 45 -19.18 3.36 5.81
C ASN A 45 -18.64 3.01 4.41
N HIS A 46 -19.21 1.96 3.81
CA HIS A 46 -18.80 1.49 2.47
C HIS A 46 -18.99 2.52 1.35
N ALA A 47 -19.94 3.44 1.47
CA ALA A 47 -20.17 4.45 0.45
C ALA A 47 -19.04 5.49 0.42
N GLU A 48 -18.53 5.89 1.59
CA GLU A 48 -17.36 6.77 1.71
C GLU A 48 -16.12 6.10 1.10
N VAL A 49 -15.85 4.83 1.44
CA VAL A 49 -14.73 4.08 0.86
C VAL A 49 -14.87 3.96 -0.66
N ARG A 50 -16.07 3.62 -1.14
CA ARG A 50 -16.34 3.45 -2.58
C ARG A 50 -16.13 4.74 -3.35
N ALA A 51 -16.54 5.89 -2.80
CA ALA A 51 -16.38 7.20 -3.43
C ALA A 51 -14.90 7.54 -3.70
N HIS A 52 -13.98 6.99 -2.92
CA HIS A 52 -12.54 7.18 -3.06
C HIS A 52 -11.80 5.95 -3.60
N THR A 53 -12.50 4.94 -4.11
CA THR A 53 -11.85 3.75 -4.67
C THR A 53 -11.41 4.00 -6.11
N PRO A 54 -10.10 4.14 -6.40
CA PRO A 54 -9.63 4.32 -7.76
C PRO A 54 -9.73 3.01 -8.55
N THR A 55 -9.98 3.11 -9.85
CA THR A 55 -9.92 1.97 -10.79
C THR A 55 -8.56 1.86 -11.49
N ARG A 56 -7.66 2.83 -11.28
CA ARG A 56 -6.32 2.90 -11.88
C ARG A 56 -5.36 3.61 -10.93
N PHE A 57 -4.09 3.22 -10.99
CA PHE A 57 -2.99 3.86 -10.26
C PHE A 57 -1.98 4.45 -11.22
N THR A 58 -1.26 5.47 -10.76
CA THR A 58 -0.20 6.13 -11.52
C THR A 58 1.07 5.29 -11.44
N LEU A 59 1.21 4.35 -12.39
CA LEU A 59 2.28 3.35 -12.41
C LEU A 59 3.68 3.96 -12.24
N ASN A 60 4.46 3.41 -11.32
CA ASN A 60 5.87 3.78 -11.18
C ASN A 60 6.73 2.95 -12.13
N HIS A 61 7.05 3.51 -13.30
CA HIS A 61 7.86 2.85 -14.32
C HIS A 61 9.34 2.67 -13.93
N ARG A 62 9.80 3.27 -12.81
CA ARG A 62 11.14 3.07 -12.26
C ARG A 62 11.21 1.95 -11.23
N ALA A 63 10.07 1.31 -10.91
CA ALA A 63 10.04 0.12 -10.05
C ALA A 63 10.99 -0.97 -10.61
N PRO A 64 11.80 -1.63 -9.76
CA PRO A 64 12.69 -2.68 -10.21
C PRO A 64 11.91 -3.91 -10.68
N THR A 65 12.55 -4.80 -11.43
CA THR A 65 12.07 -6.17 -11.60
C THR A 65 12.43 -7.02 -10.39
N TYR A 66 11.85 -8.21 -10.27
CA TYR A 66 12.17 -9.13 -9.17
C TYR A 66 13.65 -9.49 -9.13
N GLU A 67 14.25 -9.77 -10.29
CA GLU A 67 15.67 -10.11 -10.41
C GLU A 67 16.59 -8.98 -9.93
N VAL A 68 16.27 -7.72 -10.28
CA VAL A 68 16.99 -6.55 -9.79
C VAL A 68 16.81 -6.42 -8.27
N ALA A 69 15.58 -6.57 -7.78
CA ALA A 69 15.26 -6.49 -6.35
C ALA A 69 15.96 -7.59 -5.52
N GLN A 70 16.16 -8.78 -6.07
CA GLN A 70 16.90 -9.87 -5.42
C GLN A 70 18.36 -9.51 -5.16
N SER A 71 18.94 -8.61 -5.93
CA SER A 71 20.32 -8.15 -5.74
C SER A 71 20.45 -6.82 -5.02
N ALA A 72 19.33 -6.21 -4.64
CA ALA A 72 19.32 -4.89 -4.03
C ALA A 72 19.92 -4.89 -2.60
N LEU A 73 20.77 -3.91 -2.34
CA LEU A 73 21.45 -3.65 -1.05
C LEU A 73 21.00 -2.34 -0.39
N GLY A 74 20.13 -1.56 -1.04
CA GLY A 74 19.61 -0.28 -0.54
C GLY A 74 19.44 0.80 -1.60
N GLU A 75 19.40 0.41 -2.87
CA GLU A 75 19.26 1.31 -4.00
C GLU A 75 17.86 1.94 -4.06
N ASN A 76 17.80 3.17 -4.57
CA ASN A 76 16.54 3.87 -4.81
C ASN A 76 16.01 3.58 -6.22
N HIS A 77 14.76 3.16 -6.30
CA HIS A 77 14.01 2.87 -7.50
C HIS A 77 12.77 3.76 -7.58
N GLY A 78 12.99 5.02 -7.95
CA GLY A 78 11.91 5.97 -8.15
C GLY A 78 11.13 6.32 -6.90
N GLY A 79 11.84 6.68 -5.82
CA GLY A 79 11.25 7.06 -4.53
C GLY A 79 11.01 5.90 -3.58
N TRP A 80 11.50 4.71 -3.92
CA TRP A 80 11.42 3.50 -3.12
C TRP A 80 12.79 2.89 -2.93
N THR A 81 13.11 2.50 -1.70
CA THR A 81 14.35 1.79 -1.39
C THR A 81 14.07 0.29 -1.41
N ALA A 82 14.86 -0.47 -2.18
CA ALA A 82 14.82 -1.93 -2.20
C ALA A 82 16.00 -2.48 -1.38
N VAL A 83 15.73 -3.40 -0.45
CA VAL A 83 16.78 -4.04 0.37
C VAL A 83 16.49 -5.53 0.49
N ASN A 84 17.34 -6.38 -0.09
CA ASN A 84 17.34 -7.80 0.21
C ASN A 84 18.02 -8.06 1.57
N LYS A 85 17.22 -8.35 2.60
CA LYS A 85 17.75 -8.56 3.96
C LYS A 85 18.61 -9.81 4.06
N PHE A 86 18.35 -10.84 3.26
CA PHE A 86 19.19 -12.04 3.28
C PHE A 86 20.62 -11.70 2.87
N LYS A 87 20.78 -10.89 1.81
CA LYS A 87 22.11 -10.46 1.35
C LYS A 87 22.84 -9.55 2.32
N VAL A 88 22.11 -8.68 3.03
CA VAL A 88 22.71 -7.71 3.96
C VAL A 88 23.03 -8.33 5.32
N THR A 89 22.13 -9.15 5.88
CA THR A 89 22.23 -9.61 7.27
C THR A 89 22.24 -11.13 7.42
N GLY A 90 21.95 -11.91 6.37
CA GLY A 90 21.86 -13.37 6.41
C GLY A 90 20.69 -13.93 7.23
N SER A 91 19.84 -13.09 7.81
CA SER A 91 18.88 -13.50 8.85
C SER A 91 17.44 -13.65 8.37
N GLU A 92 17.01 -12.84 7.41
CA GLU A 92 15.63 -12.76 6.92
C GLU A 92 15.55 -13.09 5.42
N VAL A 93 14.55 -13.86 5.00
CA VAL A 93 14.36 -14.33 3.60
C VAL A 93 13.48 -13.38 2.76
N PHE A 94 13.49 -12.09 3.08
CA PHE A 94 12.62 -11.10 2.45
C PHE A 94 13.40 -9.95 1.82
N ILE A 95 12.88 -9.48 0.69
CA ILE A 95 13.25 -8.23 0.06
C ILE A 95 12.24 -7.18 0.51
N HIS A 96 12.72 -6.14 1.19
CA HIS A 96 11.90 -5.04 1.69
C HIS A 96 11.87 -3.90 0.67
N MET A 97 10.69 -3.31 0.53
CA MET A 97 10.41 -2.16 -0.31
C MET A 97 9.82 -1.07 0.57
N GLU A 98 10.52 0.05 0.70
CA GLU A 98 10.13 1.14 1.59
C GLU A 98 10.17 2.48 0.86
N ARG A 99 9.07 3.23 0.92
CA ARG A 99 8.97 4.55 0.31
C ARG A 99 9.89 5.51 1.05
N SER A 100 10.72 6.23 0.31
CA SER A 100 11.69 7.18 0.89
C SER A 100 10.98 8.31 1.65
N ASP A 101 9.92 8.87 1.07
CA ASP A 101 9.09 9.90 1.70
C ASP A 101 7.77 9.28 2.17
N SER A 102 7.76 8.72 3.39
CA SER A 102 6.55 8.10 3.95
C SER A 102 5.37 9.07 3.97
N ARG A 103 4.25 8.65 3.40
CA ARG A 103 2.98 9.38 3.36
C ARG A 103 2.13 9.10 4.60
N ASN A 104 2.28 7.94 5.21
CA ASN A 104 1.47 7.49 6.33
C ASN A 104 2.02 8.00 7.68
N LYS A 105 1.32 8.98 8.26
CA LYS A 105 1.80 9.73 9.43
C LYS A 105 1.41 9.14 10.79
N GLY A 106 0.49 8.18 10.84
CA GLY A 106 0.08 7.53 12.09
C GLY A 106 1.13 6.56 12.64
N ASP A 107 0.74 5.72 13.59
CA ASP A 107 1.51 4.54 14.02
C ASP A 107 0.95 3.30 13.32
N PHE A 108 1.77 2.27 13.15
CA PHE A 108 1.28 1.02 12.59
C PHE A 108 0.25 0.37 13.53
N ALA A 109 -0.95 0.07 13.02
CA ALA A 109 -2.08 -0.45 13.79
C ALA A 109 -2.24 -1.97 13.73
N GLY A 110 -1.34 -2.67 13.03
CA GLY A 110 -1.33 -4.12 12.92
C GLY A 110 -1.86 -4.64 11.58
N ASP A 111 -2.54 -3.81 10.79
CA ASP A 111 -3.21 -4.20 9.55
C ASP A 111 -2.23 -4.58 8.44
N LYS A 112 -2.36 -5.79 7.91
CA LYS A 112 -1.57 -6.23 6.76
C LYS A 112 -2.35 -7.12 5.80
N ILE A 113 -1.99 -7.01 4.54
CA ILE A 113 -2.48 -7.87 3.46
C ILE A 113 -1.33 -8.76 3.02
N HIS A 114 -1.59 -10.05 2.86
CA HIS A 114 -0.67 -10.98 2.21
C HIS A 114 -1.18 -11.33 0.82
N LEU A 115 -0.27 -11.61 -0.11
CA LEU A 115 -0.62 -12.19 -1.42
C LEU A 115 0.01 -13.58 -1.53
N SER A 116 -0.81 -14.54 -1.95
CA SER A 116 -0.42 -15.94 -2.10
C SER A 116 -0.50 -16.36 -3.57
N VAL A 117 0.65 -16.53 -4.21
CA VAL A 117 0.78 -16.97 -5.61
C VAL A 117 1.49 -18.32 -5.68
N ALA A 118 1.35 -19.05 -6.79
CA ALA A 118 2.13 -20.26 -6.99
C ALA A 118 3.64 -19.94 -6.86
N PRO A 119 4.45 -20.73 -6.14
CA PRO A 119 5.84 -20.39 -5.84
C PRO A 119 6.69 -20.05 -7.08
N GLN A 120 6.48 -20.78 -8.18
CA GLN A 120 7.15 -20.55 -9.46
C GLN A 120 6.76 -19.24 -10.16
N HIS A 121 5.68 -18.58 -9.73
CA HIS A 121 5.19 -17.33 -10.30
C HIS A 121 5.49 -16.10 -9.44
N VAL A 122 6.24 -16.21 -8.34
CA VAL A 122 6.55 -15.04 -7.50
C VAL A 122 7.25 -13.93 -8.30
N ALA A 123 8.22 -14.28 -9.14
CA ALA A 123 8.93 -13.32 -9.98
C ALA A 123 8.01 -12.62 -11.00
N SER A 124 7.15 -13.37 -11.69
CA SER A 124 6.19 -12.82 -12.65
C SER A 124 5.12 -11.97 -11.95
N ALA A 125 4.61 -12.43 -10.80
CA ALA A 125 3.66 -11.69 -9.97
C ALA A 125 4.25 -10.34 -9.53
N PHE A 126 5.47 -10.35 -9.02
CA PHE A 126 6.19 -9.13 -8.63
C PHE A 126 6.31 -8.16 -9.80
N ASN A 127 6.69 -8.63 -10.98
CA ASN A 127 6.84 -7.78 -12.16
C ASN A 127 5.49 -7.22 -12.66
N ALA A 128 4.40 -7.95 -12.50
CA ALA A 128 3.05 -7.52 -12.86
C ALA A 128 2.54 -6.41 -11.95
N ILE A 129 2.66 -6.58 -10.62
CA ILE A 129 2.05 -5.66 -9.64
C ILE A 129 3.00 -4.62 -9.07
N GLY A 130 4.31 -4.79 -9.25
CA GLY A 130 5.34 -3.96 -8.61
C GLY A 130 5.20 -2.47 -8.93
N LYS A 131 4.80 -2.14 -10.16
CA LYS A 131 4.54 -0.76 -10.61
C LYS A 131 3.33 -0.12 -9.93
N ILE A 132 2.33 -0.93 -9.54
CA ILE A 132 1.13 -0.50 -8.80
C ILE A 132 1.48 -0.33 -7.32
N LEU A 133 2.15 -1.30 -6.72
CA LEU A 133 2.58 -1.23 -5.31
C LEU A 133 3.47 -0.02 -5.04
N GLN A 134 4.31 0.35 -6.01
CA GLN A 134 5.23 1.48 -5.93
C GLN A 134 4.73 2.75 -6.63
N ALA A 135 3.47 2.77 -7.07
CA ALA A 135 2.84 3.93 -7.68
C ALA A 135 2.91 5.15 -6.75
N ASP A 136 2.90 6.36 -7.33
CA ASP A 136 2.94 7.58 -6.53
C ASP A 136 1.75 7.60 -5.56
N ASP A 137 0.55 7.35 -6.09
CA ASP A 137 -0.74 7.28 -5.41
C ASP A 137 -1.00 5.95 -4.66
N SER A 138 0.00 5.08 -4.52
CA SER A 138 -0.09 3.89 -3.65
C SER A 138 -0.35 4.31 -2.18
N PRO A 139 -1.34 3.70 -1.48
CA PRO A 139 -1.59 3.93 -0.06
C PRO A 139 -0.59 3.21 0.86
N VAL A 140 0.25 2.33 0.30
CA VAL A 140 1.25 1.59 1.06
C VAL A 140 2.58 2.35 1.00
N ASP A 141 3.27 2.40 2.14
CA ASP A 141 4.63 2.94 2.24
C ASP A 141 5.67 1.83 2.42
N LYS A 142 5.23 0.65 2.86
CA LYS A 142 6.12 -0.47 3.14
C LYS A 142 5.47 -1.78 2.75
N TRP A 143 6.22 -2.59 2.02
CA TRP A 143 5.84 -3.96 1.72
C TRP A 143 7.10 -4.80 1.56
N LYS A 144 6.93 -6.11 1.54
CA LYS A 144 8.03 -7.04 1.29
C LYS A 144 7.58 -8.22 0.46
N VAL A 145 8.54 -8.85 -0.19
CA VAL A 145 8.36 -10.09 -0.94
C VAL A 145 9.40 -11.11 -0.50
N THR A 146 9.05 -12.39 -0.44
CA THR A 146 9.99 -13.48 -0.17
C THR A 146 11.05 -13.54 -1.27
N ASP A 147 12.32 -13.67 -0.90
CA ASP A 147 13.39 -14.05 -1.83
C ASP A 147 13.36 -15.56 -2.06
N MET A 148 12.85 -15.96 -3.22
CA MET A 148 12.65 -17.37 -3.57
C MET A 148 13.96 -18.10 -3.86
N SER A 149 15.08 -17.40 -4.06
CA SER A 149 16.39 -18.08 -4.11
C SER A 149 16.83 -18.61 -2.74
N CYS A 150 16.20 -18.14 -1.66
CA CYS A 150 16.43 -18.65 -0.31
C CYS A 150 15.57 -19.89 0.02
N ALA A 151 14.64 -20.29 -0.85
CA ALA A 151 13.68 -21.36 -0.61
C ALA A 151 14.34 -22.75 -0.64
N SER A 152 15.11 -23.08 0.40
CA SER A 152 15.73 -24.40 0.57
C SER A 152 14.88 -25.34 1.45
N SER A 153 15.15 -26.65 1.35
CA SER A 153 14.53 -27.68 2.18
C SER A 153 14.82 -27.55 3.68
N ASP A 154 15.85 -26.79 4.05
CA ASP A 154 16.36 -26.71 5.42
C ASP A 154 15.88 -25.44 6.15
N LEU A 155 15.03 -24.65 5.50
CA LEU A 155 14.39 -23.50 6.13
C LEU A 155 13.53 -23.94 7.32
N GLN A 156 13.58 -23.15 8.39
CA GLN A 156 12.66 -23.26 9.51
C GLN A 156 11.19 -23.19 9.04
N PRO A 157 10.24 -23.87 9.70
CA PRO A 157 8.86 -23.99 9.23
C PRO A 157 8.19 -22.65 8.91
N GLU A 158 8.47 -21.60 9.69
CA GLU A 158 7.90 -20.26 9.51
C GLU A 158 8.40 -19.60 8.22
N LYS A 159 9.65 -19.89 7.84
CA LYS A 159 10.26 -19.44 6.59
C LYS A 159 9.76 -20.26 5.40
N LYS A 160 9.44 -21.55 5.58
CA LYS A 160 8.81 -22.38 4.54
C LYS A 160 7.38 -21.94 4.23
N ARG A 161 6.60 -21.54 5.24
CA ARG A 161 5.23 -21.02 5.04
C ARG A 161 5.21 -19.90 3.99
N VAL A 162 6.17 -18.97 4.09
CA VAL A 162 6.23 -17.78 3.22
C VAL A 162 6.87 -18.03 1.85
N THR A 163 7.30 -19.25 1.54
CA THR A 163 7.68 -19.66 0.18
C THR A 163 6.51 -20.32 -0.56
N GLN A 164 5.60 -20.97 0.18
CA GLN A 164 4.43 -21.64 -0.38
C GLN A 164 3.23 -20.70 -0.57
N GLY A 165 3.00 -19.76 0.34
CA GLY A 165 1.98 -18.73 0.23
C GLY A 165 2.35 -17.50 1.06
N ALA A 166 1.53 -16.45 1.03
CA ALA A 166 1.84 -15.17 1.68
C ALA A 166 3.24 -14.62 1.34
N GLN A 167 3.68 -14.81 0.09
CA GLN A 167 5.01 -14.39 -0.34
C GLN A 167 5.16 -12.87 -0.34
N PHE A 168 4.06 -12.15 -0.55
CA PHE A 168 4.02 -10.70 -0.44
C PHE A 168 3.35 -10.31 0.87
N THR A 169 3.84 -9.26 1.53
CA THR A 169 3.19 -8.63 2.69
C THR A 169 3.14 -7.12 2.48
N LEU A 170 1.94 -6.55 2.51
CA LEU A 170 1.68 -5.12 2.41
C LEU A 170 1.26 -4.60 3.79
N TYR A 171 1.94 -3.57 4.29
CA TYR A 171 1.64 -3.00 5.60
C TYR A 171 0.72 -1.79 5.46
N ALA A 172 -0.49 -1.90 5.99
CA ALA A 172 -1.44 -0.80 6.05
C ALA A 172 -1.21 0.02 7.32
N LYS A 173 -1.10 1.34 7.17
CA LYS A 173 -0.74 2.26 8.24
C LYS A 173 -1.60 3.51 8.12
N PRO A 174 -2.21 4.01 9.21
CA PRO A 174 -3.01 5.22 9.21
C PRO A 174 -2.27 6.39 8.54
N ASP A 175 -2.97 7.07 7.63
CA ASP A 175 -2.41 8.16 6.84
C ASP A 175 -2.28 9.45 7.65
N ARG A 176 -3.13 9.64 8.68
CA ARG A 176 -3.20 10.88 9.45
C ARG A 176 -2.35 10.83 10.72
N ALA A 177 -1.85 12.00 11.11
CA ALA A 177 -1.00 12.17 12.30
C ALA A 177 -1.75 11.92 13.63
N ASP A 178 -3.08 11.99 13.64
CA ASP A 178 -3.92 11.63 14.79
C ASP A 178 -4.18 10.12 14.90
N ASN A 179 -3.47 9.30 14.12
CA ASN A 179 -3.56 7.85 14.08
C ASN A 179 -4.87 7.30 13.49
N THR A 180 -5.56 8.08 12.63
CA THR A 180 -6.78 7.65 11.94
C THR A 180 -6.55 7.38 10.46
N TYR A 181 -7.39 6.50 9.90
CA TYR A 181 -7.48 6.27 8.46
C TYR A 181 -8.49 7.23 7.84
N SER A 182 -8.12 7.90 6.75
CA SER A 182 -9.07 8.66 5.94
C SER A 182 -9.91 7.76 5.03
N PRO A 183 -11.13 8.19 4.64
CA PRO A 183 -11.89 7.53 3.59
C PRO A 183 -11.11 7.40 2.28
N GLU A 184 -10.28 8.40 1.95
CA GLU A 184 -9.42 8.38 0.78
C GLU A 184 -8.38 7.25 0.84
N TYR A 185 -7.71 7.10 1.98
CA TYR A 185 -6.78 6.02 2.22
C TYR A 185 -7.45 4.65 2.08
N MET A 186 -8.60 4.46 2.74
CA MET A 186 -9.34 3.20 2.70
C MET A 186 -9.82 2.86 1.29
N GLY A 187 -10.30 3.87 0.54
CA GLY A 187 -10.66 3.73 -0.86
C GLY A 187 -9.48 3.32 -1.73
N LYS A 188 -8.31 3.97 -1.56
CA LYS A 188 -7.07 3.59 -2.25
C LYS A 188 -6.62 2.18 -1.89
N MET A 189 -6.68 1.77 -0.63
CA MET A 189 -6.35 0.39 -0.22
C MET A 189 -7.25 -0.63 -0.93
N ARG A 190 -8.58 -0.39 -0.94
CA ARG A 190 -9.54 -1.24 -1.66
C ARG A 190 -9.24 -1.31 -3.16
N GLY A 191 -9.01 -0.15 -3.78
CA GLY A 191 -8.70 -0.06 -5.21
C GLY A 191 -7.41 -0.77 -5.56
N MET A 192 -6.39 -0.69 -4.69
CA MET A 192 -5.12 -1.37 -4.85
C MET A 192 -5.29 -2.88 -4.80
N ILE A 193 -6.00 -3.42 -3.81
CA ILE A 193 -6.24 -4.87 -3.70
C ILE A 193 -6.98 -5.37 -4.95
N SER A 194 -8.02 -4.64 -5.38
CA SER A 194 -8.80 -4.99 -6.58
C SER A 194 -7.94 -4.97 -7.85
N SER A 195 -7.05 -3.98 -7.97
CA SER A 195 -6.13 -3.87 -9.11
C SER A 195 -5.09 -4.99 -9.09
N ILE A 196 -4.56 -5.36 -7.93
CA ILE A 196 -3.62 -6.48 -7.77
C ILE A 196 -4.27 -7.80 -8.20
N GLU A 197 -5.48 -8.08 -7.71
CA GLU A 197 -6.25 -9.28 -8.09
C GLU A 197 -6.43 -9.34 -9.62
N HIS A 198 -6.81 -8.21 -10.24
CA HIS A 198 -7.00 -8.12 -11.68
C HIS A 198 -5.69 -8.35 -12.46
N GLU A 199 -4.61 -7.65 -12.10
CA GLU A 199 -3.33 -7.72 -12.83
C GLU A 199 -2.68 -9.11 -12.69
N LEU A 200 -2.76 -9.73 -11.52
CA LEU A 200 -2.26 -11.11 -11.34
C LEU A 200 -3.03 -12.09 -12.21
N HIS A 201 -4.35 -11.98 -12.22
CA HIS A 201 -5.19 -12.81 -13.08
C HIS A 201 -4.89 -12.57 -14.57
N ALA A 202 -4.82 -11.31 -15.01
CA ALA A 202 -4.54 -10.92 -16.39
C ALA A 202 -3.14 -11.38 -16.86
N ALA A 203 -2.16 -11.39 -15.96
CA ALA A 203 -0.82 -11.90 -16.23
C ALA A 203 -0.72 -13.44 -16.21
N GLY A 204 -1.83 -14.17 -16.01
CA GLY A 204 -1.83 -15.63 -15.95
C GLY A 204 -1.13 -16.18 -14.71
N VAL A 205 -1.00 -15.40 -13.63
CA VAL A 205 -0.36 -15.84 -12.39
C VAL A 205 -1.28 -16.84 -11.69
N ALA A 206 -0.88 -18.11 -11.67
CA ALA A 206 -1.52 -19.12 -10.83
C ALA A 206 -1.51 -18.74 -9.33
N GLN A 207 -2.62 -19.05 -8.66
CA GLN A 207 -2.80 -18.88 -7.22
C GLN A 207 -1.97 -19.91 -6.43
N SER A 208 -1.66 -19.61 -5.18
CA SER A 208 -1.15 -20.63 -4.26
C SER A 208 -2.29 -21.49 -3.71
N ASN A 209 -2.03 -22.78 -3.50
CA ASN A 209 -2.90 -23.65 -2.70
C ASN A 209 -2.66 -23.52 -1.18
N HIS A 210 -1.74 -22.64 -0.76
CA HIS A 210 -1.29 -22.48 0.64
C HIS A 210 -1.54 -21.06 1.15
N ARG A 211 -2.78 -20.58 1.05
CA ARG A 211 -3.18 -19.38 1.81
C ARG A 211 -2.94 -19.67 3.30
N PRO A 212 -2.31 -18.75 4.04
CA PRO A 212 -2.00 -19.01 5.44
C PRO A 212 -3.27 -19.16 6.29
N GLU A 213 -3.28 -20.17 7.16
CA GLU A 213 -4.39 -20.45 8.10
C GLU A 213 -4.64 -19.29 9.10
N SER A 214 -3.67 -18.40 9.25
CA SER A 214 -3.76 -17.22 10.12
C SER A 214 -4.61 -16.08 9.56
N ASP A 215 -4.96 -16.13 8.28
CA ASP A 215 -5.56 -15.02 7.57
C ASP A 215 -6.99 -15.32 7.14
N VAL A 216 -7.74 -14.25 6.82
CA VAL A 216 -9.10 -14.32 6.26
C VAL A 216 -9.16 -13.66 4.89
N ALA A 217 -10.10 -14.07 4.05
CA ALA A 217 -10.31 -13.49 2.73
C ALA A 217 -11.79 -13.63 2.32
N PRO A 218 -12.40 -12.63 1.68
CA PRO A 218 -13.72 -12.79 1.08
C PRO A 218 -13.64 -13.74 -0.13
N GLY A 219 -14.77 -14.32 -0.53
CA GLY A 219 -14.80 -15.30 -1.64
C GLY A 219 -14.34 -14.78 -3.01
N HIS A 220 -14.27 -13.46 -3.21
CA HIS A 220 -13.80 -12.86 -4.46
C HIS A 220 -12.30 -12.50 -4.45
N TRP A 221 -11.58 -12.74 -3.36
CA TRP A 221 -10.11 -12.62 -3.32
C TRP A 221 -9.48 -13.97 -3.62
N ALA A 222 -8.83 -14.04 -4.77
CA ALA A 222 -8.08 -15.20 -5.20
C ALA A 222 -6.70 -15.23 -4.56
N TYR A 223 -6.00 -14.08 -4.54
CA TYR A 223 -4.60 -13.99 -4.11
C TYR A 223 -4.45 -13.38 -2.73
N ALA A 224 -5.22 -12.34 -2.43
CA ALA A 224 -5.12 -11.56 -1.21
C ALA A 224 -5.73 -12.27 0.00
N SER A 225 -5.16 -12.01 1.16
CA SER A 225 -5.69 -12.38 2.47
C SER A 225 -5.29 -11.32 3.50
N TYR A 226 -6.08 -11.17 4.56
CA TYR A 226 -5.90 -10.15 5.58
C TYR A 226 -5.58 -10.77 6.94
N ARG A 227 -4.77 -10.06 7.72
CA ARG A 227 -4.54 -10.34 9.13
C ARG A 227 -4.17 -9.07 9.88
N ASN A 228 -4.63 -8.90 11.12
CA ASN A 228 -4.11 -7.88 12.04
C ASN A 228 -3.07 -8.49 13.00
N GLU A 229 -1.81 -8.04 12.98
CA GLU A 229 -0.77 -8.66 13.81
C GLU A 229 -0.77 -8.32 15.29
N HIS A 230 -1.51 -7.31 15.74
CA HIS A 230 -1.66 -7.02 17.15
C HIS A 230 -2.75 -7.87 17.83
N ARG A 231 -3.59 -8.54 17.03
CA ARG A 231 -4.80 -9.24 17.49
C ARG A 231 -4.90 -10.68 17.03
N SER A 232 -3.85 -11.18 16.40
CA SER A 232 -3.86 -12.51 15.83
C SER A 232 -2.46 -13.11 15.77
N GLU A 233 -2.41 -14.43 15.78
CA GLU A 233 -1.20 -15.23 15.75
C GLU A 233 -0.96 -15.87 14.37
N ARG A 234 0.27 -16.32 14.13
CA ARG A 234 0.68 -16.88 12.83
C ARG A 234 0.19 -18.31 12.60
N ALA A 235 -0.16 -19.02 13.68
CA ALA A 235 -0.71 -20.37 13.62
C ALA A 235 -2.13 -20.37 13.05
N GLY A 236 -2.95 -19.38 13.39
CA GLY A 236 -4.36 -19.35 13.02
C GLY A 236 -5.24 -20.22 13.92
N SER A 237 -6.54 -19.90 13.91
CA SER A 237 -7.59 -20.69 14.54
C SER A 237 -8.96 -20.23 14.01
N SER A 238 -10.00 -21.05 14.16
CA SER A 238 -11.36 -20.64 13.77
C SER A 238 -11.87 -19.44 14.59
N SER A 239 -11.49 -19.32 15.87
CA SER A 239 -11.86 -18.15 16.68
C SER A 239 -11.18 -16.88 16.17
N GLN A 240 -9.89 -16.97 15.83
CA GLN A 240 -9.13 -15.88 15.22
C GLN A 240 -9.73 -15.46 13.87
N ALA A 241 -10.12 -16.42 13.03
CA ALA A 241 -10.77 -16.11 11.76
C ALA A 241 -12.07 -15.32 11.96
N ASN A 242 -12.93 -15.75 12.90
CA ASN A 242 -14.17 -15.06 13.23
C ASN A 242 -13.95 -13.63 13.75
N GLU A 243 -12.85 -13.39 14.48
CA GLU A 243 -12.47 -12.06 14.96
C GLU A 243 -11.95 -11.17 13.83
N LEU A 244 -11.07 -11.72 12.98
CA LEU A 244 -10.53 -11.01 11.81
C LEU A 244 -11.62 -10.63 10.79
N GLU A 245 -12.64 -11.47 10.59
CA GLU A 245 -13.79 -11.15 9.72
C GLU A 245 -14.64 -9.99 10.26
N ARG A 246 -14.52 -9.67 11.55
CA ARG A 246 -15.22 -8.56 12.21
C ARG A 246 -14.36 -7.30 12.34
N GLU A 247 -13.09 -7.35 11.96
CA GLU A 247 -12.21 -6.18 11.96
C GLU A 247 -12.76 -5.11 11.00
N PRO A 248 -12.98 -3.87 11.45
CA PRO A 248 -13.57 -2.84 10.61
C PRO A 248 -12.69 -2.49 9.41
N PHE A 249 -11.36 -2.57 9.54
CA PHE A 249 -10.44 -2.41 8.41
C PHE A 249 -10.76 -3.43 7.30
N PHE A 250 -10.86 -4.72 7.67
CA PHE A 250 -11.14 -5.80 6.73
C PHE A 250 -12.49 -5.59 6.06
N GLN A 251 -13.55 -5.32 6.83
CA GLN A 251 -14.89 -5.10 6.27
C GLN A 251 -14.94 -3.95 5.27
N LEU A 252 -14.22 -2.86 5.56
CA LEU A 252 -14.18 -1.67 4.71
C LEU A 252 -13.38 -1.87 3.41
N VAL A 253 -12.39 -2.77 3.35
CA VAL A 253 -11.62 -2.99 2.12
C VAL A 253 -12.03 -4.23 1.32
N SER A 254 -12.85 -5.12 1.91
CA SER A 254 -13.18 -6.44 1.36
C SER A 254 -14.63 -6.60 0.94
N PHE A 255 -15.46 -5.54 0.95
CA PHE A 255 -16.84 -5.66 0.50
C PHE A 255 -16.93 -5.86 -1.03
N PRO A 256 -17.84 -6.72 -1.51
CA PRO A 256 -17.98 -7.00 -2.94
C PRO A 256 -18.39 -5.75 -3.69
N ASP A 257 -17.93 -5.61 -4.94
CA ASP A 257 -18.55 -4.65 -5.84
C ASP A 257 -20.03 -5.03 -5.99
N VAL A 258 -20.92 -4.05 -5.82
CA VAL A 258 -22.34 -4.27 -6.09
C VAL A 258 -22.41 -4.58 -7.58
N ALA A 259 -22.71 -5.84 -7.91
CA ALA A 259 -23.02 -6.19 -9.28
C ALA A 259 -24.10 -5.21 -9.73
N THR A 260 -23.80 -4.40 -10.75
CA THR A 260 -24.83 -3.71 -11.51
C THR A 260 -25.72 -4.81 -12.07
N SER A 261 -26.78 -5.13 -11.35
CA SER A 261 -27.85 -5.95 -11.89
C SER A 261 -28.24 -5.27 -13.20
N PRO A 262 -28.27 -5.98 -14.34
CA PRO A 262 -28.76 -5.37 -15.56
C PRO A 262 -30.17 -4.90 -15.23
N VAL A 263 -30.39 -3.59 -15.34
CA VAL A 263 -31.73 -3.03 -15.32
C VAL A 263 -32.47 -3.80 -16.40
N LYS A 264 -33.38 -4.71 -16.00
CA LYS A 264 -34.35 -5.28 -16.92
C LYS A 264 -35.13 -4.08 -17.44
N SER A 265 -34.78 -3.60 -18.63
CA SER A 265 -35.61 -2.68 -19.39
C SER A 265 -36.89 -3.43 -19.72
N GLY A 266 -37.86 -3.30 -18.81
CA GLY A 266 -39.25 -3.62 -19.08
C GLY A 266 -39.76 -2.64 -20.12
N ALA A 267 -39.54 -2.96 -21.39
CA ALA A 267 -40.31 -2.42 -22.49
C ALA A 267 -40.73 -3.61 -23.35
N ALA A 268 -41.94 -4.10 -23.05
CA ALA A 268 -42.69 -4.93 -23.96
C ALA A 268 -42.70 -4.24 -25.33
N ASN A 269 -42.12 -4.88 -26.34
CA ASN A 269 -42.47 -4.57 -27.71
C ASN A 269 -42.88 -5.85 -28.42
N ARG A 270 -44.13 -5.79 -28.85
CA ARG A 270 -44.92 -6.85 -29.46
C ARG A 270 -44.17 -7.47 -30.64
N SER A 271 -44.19 -8.81 -30.67
CA SER A 271 -43.98 -9.58 -31.89
C SER A 271 -45.08 -9.18 -32.90
N LEU A 272 -44.68 -8.54 -34.01
CA LEU A 272 -45.55 -8.31 -35.15
C LEU A 272 -45.43 -9.51 -36.09
N MET A 273 -46.25 -10.54 -35.87
CA MET A 273 -46.63 -11.45 -36.94
C MET A 273 -47.58 -10.71 -37.89
N PRO A 274 -47.46 -10.84 -39.22
CA PRO A 274 -48.36 -10.20 -40.16
C PRO A 274 -49.69 -10.97 -40.24
N PRO A 275 -50.85 -10.30 -40.44
CA PRO A 275 -52.12 -10.98 -40.60
C PRO A 275 -52.30 -11.51 -42.03
N PRO A 276 -53.18 -12.51 -42.22
CA PRO A 276 -53.20 -13.33 -43.43
C PRO A 276 -54.27 -12.84 -44.45
N TRP A 277 -53.95 -13.06 -45.74
CA TRP A 277 -54.81 -12.93 -46.94
C TRP A 277 -55.20 -11.53 -47.41
N THR A 278 -54.77 -11.14 -48.62
CA THR A 278 -55.62 -11.15 -49.84
C THR A 278 -54.80 -10.83 -51.10
N ARG A 279 -54.90 -11.76 -52.07
CA ARG A 279 -54.66 -11.67 -53.53
C ARG A 279 -53.41 -11.00 -54.08
#